data_AF-A0A4Q3YC89-F1
#
_entry.id   AF-A0A4Q3YC89-F1
#
_cell.length_a   1.000
_cell.length_b   1.000
_cell.length_c   1.000
_cell.angle_alpha   90.00
_cell.angle_beta   90.00
_cell.angle_gamma   90.00
#
_symmetry.space_group_name_H-M   'P 1'
#
loop_
_entity.id
_entity.type
_entity.pdbx_description
1 polymer ?
#
loop_
_entity_poly.entity_id
_entity_poly.type
_entity_poly.pdbx_seq_one_letter_code
_entity_poly.pdbx_strand_id
1 'polypeptide(L)' 'SDAIVLLRFFEAEWRIRKAISVLKNRGGMHEDTIRELRIDSRGIRVGAPLSEFRGVLTGTPDYIGSQTPLLEDRNRES' A
#
# COMPACT_ATOMS: atom_id res chain seq x y z
N SER A 1 -8.28 -6.43 21.08
CA SER A 1 -7.39 -5.36 20.60
C SER A 1 -7.99 -4.85 19.31
N ASP A 2 -8.19 -3.54 19.20
CA ASP A 2 -8.89 -2.95 18.05
C ASP A 2 -7.90 -2.14 17.24
N ALA A 3 -7.89 -2.39 15.93
CA ALA A 3 -7.09 -1.66 14.96
C ALA A 3 -7.98 -1.07 13.86
N ILE A 4 -7.61 0.12 13.40
CA ILE A 4 -8.21 0.75 12.23
C ILE A 4 -7.21 0.61 11.09
N VAL A 5 -7.58 -0.17 10.08
CA VAL A 5 -6.81 -0.34 8.84
C VAL A 5 -7.48 0.47 7.75
N LEU A 6 -6.66 1.10 6.93
CA LEU A 6 -7.09 1.89 5.80
C LEU A 6 -6.57 1.26 4.52
N LEU A 7 -7.49 1.00 3.61
CA LEU A 7 -7.19 0.53 2.26
C LEU A 7 -7.54 1.64 1.27
N ARG A 8 -6.63 1.91 0.34
CA ARG A 8 -6.88 2.86 -0.75
C ARG A 8 -6.45 2.28 -2.08
N PHE A 9 -7.16 2.66 -3.13
CA PHE A 9 -6.69 2.47 -4.49
C PHE A 9 -5.85 3.67 -4.91
N PHE A 10 -4.84 3.42 -5.74
CA PHE A 10 -4.08 4.46 -6.41
C PHE A 10 -3.72 3.97 -7.81
N GLU A 11 -3.52 4.90 -8.73
CA GLU A 11 -3.03 4.59 -10.07
C GLU A 11 -1.52 4.76 -10.11
N ALA A 12 -0.83 3.80 -10.69
CA ALA A 12 0.56 3.95 -11.12
C ALA A 12 0.79 3.08 -12.35
N GLU A 13 1.53 3.60 -13.34
CA GLU A 13 1.83 2.88 -14.59
C GLU A 13 0.58 2.35 -15.31
N TRP A 14 -0.51 3.11 -15.32
CA TRP A 14 -1.78 2.69 -15.94
C TRP A 14 -2.40 1.46 -15.25
N ARG A 15 -2.03 1.19 -13.99
CA ARG A 15 -2.56 0.08 -13.20
C ARG A 15 -3.20 0.61 -11.93
N ILE A 16 -4.38 0.10 -11.63
CA ILE A 16 -5.00 0.28 -10.31
C ILE A 16 -4.32 -0.64 -9.31
N ARG A 17 -3.69 -0.05 -8.31
CA ARG A 17 -2.95 -0.71 -7.23
C ARG A 17 -3.64 -0.42 -5.89
N LYS A 18 -3.26 -1.16 -4.85
CA LYS A 18 -3.82 -1.02 -3.49
C LYS A 18 -2.74 -0.63 -2.50
N ALA A 19 -3.03 0.32 -1.64
CA ALA A 19 -2.20 0.71 -0.51
C ALA A 19 -2.88 0.32 0.81
N ILE A 20 -2.07 0.00 1.81
CA ILE A 20 -2.50 -0.32 3.18
C ILE A 20 -1.75 0.57 4.18
N SER A 21 -2.47 1.05 5.19
CA SER A 21 -1.87 1.67 6.38
C SER A 21 -2.70 1.35 7.63
N VAL A 22 -2.07 1.42 8.80
CA VAL A 22 -2.76 1.36 10.08
C VAL A 22 -2.91 2.80 10.56
N LEU A 23 -4.14 3.23 10.87
CA LEU A 23 -4.42 4.57 11.38
C LEU A 23 -4.45 4.62 12.90
N LYS A 24 -4.78 3.50 13.53
CA LYS A 24 -4.89 3.38 14.98
C LYS A 24 -4.72 1.94 15.39
N ASN A 25 -3.98 1.73 16.47
CA ASN A 25 -3.93 0.46 17.19
C ASN A 25 -4.08 0.75 18.68
N ARG A 26 -5.15 0.29 19.32
CA ARG A 26 -5.37 0.50 20.76
C ARG A 26 -4.49 -0.39 21.64
N GLY A 27 -3.87 -1.42 21.06
CA GLY A 27 -3.03 -2.38 21.78
C GLY A 27 -1.54 -2.04 21.77
N GLY A 28 -1.10 -0.96 21.11
CA GLY A 28 0.30 -0.58 21.04
C GLY A 28 0.66 0.22 19.80
N MET A 29 1.96 0.37 19.54
CA MET A 29 2.47 1.08 18.38
C MET A 29 2.05 0.38 17.07
N HIS A 30 1.90 1.18 16.01
CA HIS A 30 1.80 0.70 14.64
C HIS A 30 2.76 1.48 13.76
N GLU A 31 3.04 0.94 12.59
CA GLU A 31 3.84 1.63 11.58
C GLU A 31 3.10 2.86 11.05
N ASP A 32 3.81 3.98 10.89
CA ASP A 32 3.30 5.27 10.40
C ASP A 32 3.45 5.43 8.88
N THR A 33 3.88 4.38 8.18
CA THR A 33 4.07 4.36 6.74
C THR A 33 2.87 3.77 6.00
N ILE A 34 2.85 3.99 4.69
CA ILE A 34 1.91 3.39 3.75
C ILE A 34 2.67 2.36 2.92
N ARG A 35 2.08 1.19 2.70
CA ARG A 35 2.71 0.10 1.92
C ARG A 35 1.80 -0.37 0.81
N GLU A 36 2.36 -0.91 -0.27
CA GLU A 36 1.54 -1.54 -1.32
C GLU A 36 1.01 -2.89 -0.79
N LEU A 37 -0.26 -3.18 -1.10
CA LEU A 37 -0.94 -4.43 -0.80
C LEU A 37 -1.25 -5.15 -2.10
N ARG A 38 -0.73 -6.37 -2.26
CA ARG A 38 -1.17 -7.27 -3.33
C ARG A 38 -1.88 -8.48 -2.76
N ILE A 39 -2.92 -8.90 -3.46
CA ILE A 39 -3.67 -10.12 -3.16
C ILE A 39 -3.67 -10.92 -4.45
N ASP A 40 -3.11 -12.12 -4.38
CA ASP A 40 -3.03 -13.06 -5.50
C ASP A 40 -3.50 -14.44 -5.05
N SER A 41 -3.49 -15.43 -5.96
CA SER A 41 -3.89 -16.81 -5.66
C SER A 41 -3.05 -17.48 -4.57
N ARG A 42 -1.88 -16.92 -4.25
CA ARG A 42 -0.97 -17.37 -3.19
C ARG A 42 -1.09 -16.51 -1.92
N GLY A 43 -2.15 -15.71 -1.79
CA GLY A 43 -2.47 -14.95 -0.59
C GLY A 43 -2.08 -13.47 -0.66
N ILE A 44 -1.80 -12.91 0.52
CA ILE A 44 -1.54 -11.48 0.71
C ILE A 44 -0.04 -11.20 0.72
N ARG A 45 0.37 -10.10 0.07
CA ARG A 45 1.72 -9.55 0.14
C ARG A 45 1.69 -8.08 0.46
N VAL A 46 2.62 -7.64 1.31
CA VAL A 46 2.80 -6.25 1.71
C VAL A 46 4.20 -5.82 1.29
N GLY A 47 4.29 -4.69 0.59
CA GLY A 47 5.52 -4.20 -0.02
C GLY A 47 6.42 -3.41 0.94
N ALA A 48 7.46 -2.81 0.39
CA ALA A 48 8.24 -1.80 1.08
C ALA A 48 7.38 -0.55 1.36
N PRO A 49 7.78 0.30 2.32
CA PRO A 49 7.17 1.60 2.50
C PRO A 49 7.21 2.43 1.22
N LEU A 50 6.08 3.01 0.85
CA LEU A 50 5.95 3.91 -0.29
C LEU A 50 6.15 5.33 0.21
N SER A 51 7.35 5.90 0.03
CA SER A 51 7.70 7.24 0.53
C SER A 51 7.08 8.38 -0.28
N GLU A 52 6.70 8.11 -1.52
CA GLU A 52 6.31 9.12 -2.51
C GLU A 52 4.80 9.24 -2.69
N PHE A 53 4.04 9.15 -1.59
CA PHE A 53 2.59 9.35 -1.58
C PHE A 53 2.21 10.76 -1.13
N ARG A 54 1.24 11.35 -1.83
CA ARG A 54 0.60 12.63 -1.45
C ARG A 54 -0.91 12.50 -1.48
N GLY A 55 -1.60 13.38 -0.76
CA GLY A 55 -3.07 13.46 -0.80
C GLY A 55 -3.79 12.23 -0.23
N VAL A 56 -3.09 11.37 0.50
CA VAL A 56 -3.64 10.10 0.97
C VAL A 56 -4.84 10.35 1.88
N LEU A 57 -4.72 11.24 2.86
CA LEU A 57 -5.83 11.58 3.75
C LEU A 57 -6.88 12.51 3.12
N THR A 58 -6.61 13.12 1.96
CA THR A 58 -7.54 14.03 1.28
C THR A 58 -8.51 13.30 0.34
N GLY A 59 -8.41 11.97 0.24
CA GLY A 59 -9.31 11.13 -0.57
C GLY A 59 -8.87 10.96 -2.02
N THR A 60 -7.90 11.74 -2.48
CA THR A 60 -7.31 11.63 -3.82
C THR A 60 -5.82 11.33 -3.68
N PRO A 61 -5.45 10.06 -3.43
CA PRO A 61 -4.06 9.68 -3.30
C PRO A 61 -3.34 9.79 -4.64
N ASP A 62 -2.17 10.43 -4.63
CA ASP A 62 -1.28 10.56 -5.78
C ASP A 62 0.07 9.92 -5.44
N TYR A 63 0.51 8.96 -6.25
CA TYR A 63 1.80 8.29 -6.11
C TYR A 63 2.76 8.84 -7.16
N ILE A 64 3.74 9.60 -6.70
CA ILE A 64 4.72 10.30 -7.57
C ILE A 64 6.09 9.62 -7.58
N GLY A 65 6.19 8.40 -7.02
CA GLY A 65 7.46 7.72 -6.82
C GLY A 65 7.93 6.89 -8.00
N SER A 66 9.17 6.40 -7.87
CA SER A 66 9.75 5.45 -8.82
C SER A 66 9.03 4.10 -8.78
N GLN A 67 9.28 3.26 -9.78
CA GLN A 67 8.67 1.93 -9.91
C GLN A 67 9.25 0.91 -8.93
N THR A 68 10.51 1.11 -8.52
CA THR A 68 11.30 0.15 -7.74
C THR A 68 10.68 -0.30 -6.40
N PRO A 69 9.98 0.55 -5.62
CA PRO A 69 9.32 0.08 -4.39
C PRO A 69 7.96 -0.60 -4.65
N LEU A 70 7.45 -0.61 -5.89
CA LEU A 70 6.17 -1.25 -6.22
C LEU A 70 6.32 -2.76 -6.34
N LEU A 71 5.34 -3.49 -5.81
CA LEU A 71 5.23 -4.94 -5.89
C LEU A 71 4.82 -5.35 -7.31
N GLU A 72 5.70 -6.10 -7.98
CA GLU A 72 5.36 -6.76 -9.24
C GLU A 72 4.55 -8.05 -9.03
N ASP A 73 3.90 -8.51 -10.10
CA ASP A 73 3.20 -9.79 -10.13
C ASP A 73 4.19 -10.94 -10.06
N ARG A 74 3.86 -11.95 -9.27
CA ARG A 74 4.72 -13.12 -9.12
C ARG A 74 4.82 -13.99 -10.38
N ASN A 75 4.05 -13.70 -11.43
CA ASN A 75 4.07 -14.40 -12.73
C ASN A 75 4.91 -13.68 -13.79
N ARG A 76 5.57 -12.56 -13.47
CA ARG A 76 6.45 -11.83 -14.40
C ARG A 76 7.93 -12.21 -14.30
N GLU A 77 8.29 -13.13 -13.40
CA GLU A 77 9.66 -13.60 -13.19
C GLU A 77 9.91 -15.02 -13.78
N SER A 78 9.19 -15.39 -14.83
CA SER A 78 9.36 -16.68 -15.53
C SER A 78 9.78 -16.49 -16.98
#